data_AF-A0A7K2N3B0-F1
#
_entry.id   AF-A0A7K2N3B0-F1
#
_cell.length_a   1.000
_cell.length_b   1.000
_cell.length_c   1.000
_cell.angle_alpha   90.00
_cell.angle_beta   90.00
_cell.angle_gamma   90.00
#
_symmetry.space_group_name_H-M   'P 1'
#
loop_
_entity.id
_entity.type
_entity.pdbx_description
1 polymer ?
#
loop_
_entity_poly.entity_id
_entity_poly.type
_entity_poly.pdbx_seq_one_letter_code
_entity_poly.pdbx_strand_id
1 'polypeptide(L)' 'MSEKIAGVVVPDSTLVREATDLIRSTTPPLIFHHSRRVFLFGSLQAEALGLRPDPELLYVAALFHDTG' A
#
# COMPACT_ATOMS: atom_id res chain seq x y z
N MET A 1 -9.40 12.83 2.95
CA MET A 1 -8.82 13.11 1.62
C MET A 1 -7.80 12.03 1.35
N SER A 2 -7.96 11.31 0.25
CA SER A 2 -7.08 10.22 -0.14
C SER A 2 -5.71 10.79 -0.54
N GLU A 3 -4.64 10.20 -0.04
CA GLU A 3 -3.27 10.64 -0.33
C GLU A 3 -2.89 10.25 -1.77
N LYS A 4 -2.18 11.14 -2.48
CA LYS A 4 -1.69 10.88 -3.84
C LYS A 4 -0.19 11.09 -3.92
N ILE A 5 0.55 10.06 -4.31
CA ILE A 5 2.01 10.07 -4.41
C ILE A 5 2.41 9.61 -5.81
N ALA A 6 3.19 10.42 -6.53
CA ALA A 6 3.68 10.10 -7.87
C ALA A 6 2.59 9.63 -8.85
N GLY A 7 1.38 10.19 -8.76
CA GLY A 7 0.25 9.79 -9.61
C GLY A 7 -0.62 8.66 -9.04
N VAL A 8 -0.11 7.86 -8.10
CA VAL A 8 -0.84 6.76 -7.46
C VAL A 8 -1.69 7.27 -6.30
N VAL A 9 -2.97 6.92 -6.29
CA VAL A 9 -3.90 7.22 -5.20
C VAL A 9 -3.84 6.07 -4.19
N VAL A 10 -3.57 6.40 -2.93
CA VAL A 10 -3.74 5.46 -1.82
C VAL A 10 -5.23 5.42 -1.46
N PRO A 11 -5.87 4.23 -1.43
CA PRO A 11 -7.29 4.13 -1.07
C PRO A 11 -7.54 4.67 0.35
N ASP A 12 -8.72 5.22 0.59
CA ASP A 12 -9.11 5.75 1.91
C ASP A 12 -10.30 5.01 2.53
N SER A 13 -10.40 3.71 2.29
CA SER A 13 -11.39 2.89 2.98
C SER A 13 -11.03 2.67 4.44
N THR A 14 -12.00 2.19 5.22
CA THR A 14 -11.78 1.84 6.63
C THR A 14 -10.77 0.72 6.77
N LEU A 15 -10.83 -0.31 5.91
CA LEU A 15 -9.87 -1.41 5.91
C LEU A 15 -8.44 -0.91 5.71
N VAL A 16 -8.21 -0.03 4.73
CA VAL A 16 -6.88 0.53 4.46
C VAL A 16 -6.35 1.35 5.62
N ARG A 17 -7.20 2.15 6.28
CA ARG A 17 -6.80 2.91 7.47
C ARG A 17 -6.38 1.98 8.61
N GLU A 18 -7.22 1.01 8.96
CA GLU A 18 -6.95 0.07 10.06
C GLU A 18 -5.70 -0.78 9.79
N ALA A 19 -5.54 -1.28 8.55
CA ALA A 19 -4.33 -1.98 8.12
C ALA A 19 -3.07 -1.10 8.24
N THR A 20 -3.16 0.16 7.81
CA THR A 20 -2.05 1.12 7.89
C THR A 20 -1.64 1.39 9.34
N ASP A 21 -2.62 1.60 10.22
CA ASP A 21 -2.37 1.88 11.63
C ASP A 21 -1.81 0.66 12.37
N LEU A 22 -2.33 -0.54 12.07
CA LEU A 22 -1.82 -1.78 12.63
C LEU A 22 -0.35 -1.95 12.24
N ILE A 23 -0.01 -1.95 10.95
CA ILE A 23 1.37 -2.18 10.49
C ILE A 23 2.32 -1.08 10.97
N ARG A 24 1.87 0.18 11.02
CA ARG A 24 2.69 1.27 11.57
C ARG A 24 3.01 1.08 13.05
N SER A 25 2.11 0.48 13.82
CA SER A 25 2.30 0.27 15.26
C SER A 25 3.04 -1.03 15.59
N THR A 26 3.05 -2.01 14.69
CA THR A 26 3.65 -3.34 14.93
C THR A 26 4.98 -3.57 14.25
N THR A 27 5.40 -2.71 13.31
CA THR A 27 6.67 -2.87 12.56
C THR A 27 7.61 -1.68 12.75
N PRO A 28 8.94 -1.86 12.61
CA PRO A 28 9.87 -0.73 12.58
C PRO A 28 9.52 0.26 11.45
N PRO A 29 9.80 1.57 11.60
CA PRO A 29 9.51 2.57 10.57
C PRO A 29 10.06 2.22 9.18
N LEU A 30 11.22 1.56 9.14
CA LEU A 30 11.84 1.10 7.90
C LEU A 30 10.93 0.11 7.14
N ILE A 31 10.34 -0.86 7.83
CA ILE A 31 9.46 -1.87 7.24
C ILE A 31 8.13 -1.24 6.81
N PHE A 32 7.51 -0.43 7.67
CA PHE A 32 6.30 0.31 7.31
C PHE A 32 6.49 1.14 6.03
N HIS A 33 7.56 1.93 5.95
CA HIS A 33 7.83 2.75 4.76
C HIS A 33 8.24 1.92 3.54
N HIS A 34 8.92 0.78 3.74
CA HIS A 34 9.22 -0.18 2.68
C HIS A 34 7.94 -0.75 2.07
N SER A 35 7.04 -1.31 2.88
CA SER A 35 5.75 -1.85 2.41
C SER A 35 4.92 -0.81 1.67
N ARG A 36 4.94 0.46 2.11
CA ARG A 36 4.29 1.56 1.38
C ARG A 36 4.93 1.81 0.00
N ARG A 37 6.26 1.74 -0.13
CA ARG A 37 6.92 1.86 -1.44
C ARG A 37 6.60 0.68 -2.34
N VAL A 38 6.48 -0.53 -1.79
CA VAL A 38 6.07 -1.72 -2.55
C VAL A 38 4.69 -1.52 -3.19
N PHE A 39 3.72 -0.95 -2.46
CA PHE A 39 2.43 -0.58 -3.06
C PHE A 39 2.61 0.41 -4.23
N LEU A 40 3.33 1.51 -4.02
CA LEU A 40 3.51 2.54 -5.05
C LEU A 40 4.18 2.01 -6.31
N PHE A 41 5.28 1.27 -6.17
CA PHE A 41 5.97 0.67 -7.31
C PHE A 41 5.15 -0.43 -7.97
N GLY A 42 4.43 -1.24 -7.18
CA GLY A 42 3.50 -2.24 -7.70
C GLY A 42 2.37 -1.63 -8.52
N SER A 43 1.80 -0.51 -8.09
CA SER A 43 0.77 0.23 -8.84
C SER A 43 1.30 0.79 -10.15
N LEU A 44 2.48 1.44 -10.13
CA LEU A 44 3.12 1.96 -11.35
C LEU A 44 3.48 0.85 -12.34
N GLN A 45 3.97 -0.29 -11.84
CA GLN A 45 4.27 -1.46 -12.66
C GLN A 45 3.00 -2.07 -13.25
N ALA A 46 1.93 -2.18 -12.47
CA ALA A 46 0.64 -2.68 -12.97
C ALA A 46 0.10 -1.79 -14.09
N GLU A 47 0.17 -0.47 -13.94
CA GLU A 47 -0.22 0.50 -14.96
C GLU A 47 0.59 0.33 -16.25
N ALA A 48 1.92 0.25 -16.14
CA ALA A 48 2.80 0.03 -17.29
C ALA A 48 2.52 -1.29 -18.03
N LEU A 49 2.01 -2.30 -17.33
CA LEU A 49 1.62 -3.59 -17.90
C LEU A 49 0.15 -3.66 -18.33
N GLY A 50 -0.63 -2.59 -18.16
CA GLY A 50 -2.07 -2.58 -18.44
C GLY A 50 -2.91 -3.44 -17.48
N LEU A 51 -2.36 -3.82 -16.33
CA LEU A 51 -3.04 -4.58 -15.28
C LEU A 51 -3.85 -3.64 -14.37
N ARG A 52 -4.99 -4.12 -13.89
CA ARG A 52 -5.89 -3.36 -13.01
C ARG A 52 -6.22 -4.17 -11.76
N PRO A 53 -5.26 -4.35 -10.84
CA PRO A 53 -5.56 -4.98 -9.56
C PRO A 53 -6.55 -4.12 -8.76
N ASP A 54 -7.31 -4.75 -7.87
CA ASP A 54 -8.07 -4.01 -6.87
C ASP A 54 -7.08 -3.23 -5.98
N PRO A 55 -7.20 -1.90 -5.88
CA PRO A 55 -6.20 -1.09 -5.21
C PRO A 55 -6.23 -1.25 -3.68
N GLU A 56 -7.37 -1.61 -3.09
CA GLU A 56 -7.49 -1.90 -1.66
C GLU A 56 -6.79 -3.23 -1.34
N LEU A 57 -7.06 -4.28 -2.12
CA LEU A 57 -6.39 -5.58 -1.94
C LEU A 57 -4.89 -5.48 -2.19
N LEU A 58 -4.45 -4.75 -3.22
CA LEU A 58 -3.02 -4.54 -3.49
C LEU A 58 -2.33 -3.80 -2.34
N TYR A 59 -2.97 -2.77 -1.79
CA TYR A 59 -2.43 -1.99 -0.68
C TYR A 59 -2.29 -2.85 0.59
N VAL A 60 -3.33 -3.60 0.94
CA VAL A 60 -3.30 -4.49 2.12
C VAL A 60 -2.25 -5.60 1.93
N ALA A 61 -2.20 -6.25 0.76
CA ALA A 61 -1.19 -7.27 0.49
C ALA A 61 0.24 -6.71 0.61
N ALA A 62 0.49 -5.52 0.06
CA ALA A 62 1.79 -4.85 0.18
C ALA A 62 2.13 -4.49 1.63
N LEU A 63 1.15 -4.05 2.44
CA LEU A 63 1.37 -3.73 3.85
C LEU A 63 1.80 -4.94 4.68
N PHE A 64 1.24 -6.12 4.43
CA PHE A 64 1.44 -7.32 5.24
C PHE A 64 2.52 -8.29 4.73
N HIS A 65 3.12 -8.07 3.55
CA HIS A 65 4.03 -9.06 2.95
C HIS A 65 5.29 -9.40 3.79
N ASP A 66 5.72 -8.48 4.67
CA ASP A 66 6.91 -8.61 5.51
C ASP A 66 6.56 -8.80 7.02
N THR A 67 5.35 -9.26 7.35
CA THR A 67 4.92 -9.44 8.76
C THR A 67 5.12 -10.85 9.30
N GLY A 68 5.80 -11.73 8.55
CA GLY A 68 6.07 -13.13 8.91
C GLY A 68 7.50 -13.34 9.39
#